data_AF-A0A7I8C418-F1
#
_entry.id   AF-A0A7I8C418-F1
#
_cell.length_a   1.000
_cell.length_b   1.000
_cell.length_c   1.000
_cell.angle_alpha   90.00
_cell.angle_beta   90.00
_cell.angle_gamma   90.00
#
_symmetry.space_group_name_H-M   'P 1'
#
loop_
_entity.id
_entity.type
_entity.pdbx_description
1 polymer ?
#
loop_
_entity_poly.entity_id
_entity_poly.type
_entity_poly.pdbx_seq_one_letter_code
_entity_poly.pdbx_strand_id
1 'polypeptide(L)'
;MKPQPLNVTLLSAGLSIHGDVFLDHGISSFAIVDGNIVSNAGLLHIGQGGMVKGQVEGEHVRVDGTVEGDVHARGVLEINGRVIGNVYYYGTIRLGPRASLEGQVKRKSDLTIENAGSNVQQLSRTTSSV
;
A
#
# COMPACT_ATOMS: atom_id res chain seq x y z
N MET A 1 24.27 -17.22 -3.56
CA MET A 1 23.18 -16.23 -3.36
C MET A 1 23.55 -15.43 -2.13
N LYS A 2 23.80 -14.12 -2.26
CA LYS A 2 24.16 -13.28 -1.09
C LYS A 2 22.86 -13.02 -0.31
N PRO A 3 22.77 -13.33 0.99
CA PRO A 3 21.57 -13.04 1.76
C PRO A 3 21.39 -11.52 1.79
N GLN A 4 20.27 -11.04 1.27
CA GLN A 4 19.86 -9.65 1.48
C GLN A 4 19.50 -9.48 2.97
N PRO A 5 19.97 -8.43 3.64
CA PRO A 5 19.57 -8.17 5.01
C PRO A 5 18.06 -7.92 5.05
N LEU A 6 17.37 -8.66 5.93
CA LEU A 6 15.97 -8.40 6.24
C LEU A 6 15.91 -7.16 7.13
N ASN A 7 15.88 -5.98 6.51
CA ASN A 7 15.59 -4.75 7.22
C ASN A 7 14.10 -4.75 7.56
N VAL A 8 13.79 -4.60 8.85
CA VAL A 8 12.42 -4.45 9.33
C VAL A 8 12.35 -3.29 10.30
N THR A 9 11.41 -2.40 10.09
CA THR A 9 11.10 -1.31 11.02
C THR A 9 9.92 -1.72 11.91
N LEU A 10 10.02 -1.44 13.20
CA LEU A 10 8.95 -1.69 14.16
C LEU A 10 8.54 -0.36 14.80
N LEU A 11 7.26 -0.01 14.66
CA LEU A 11 6.65 1.10 15.38
C LEU A 11 5.80 0.53 16.52
N SER A 12 6.24 0.70 17.76
CA SER A 12 5.61 0.10 18.93
C SER A 12 4.42 0.93 19.44
N ALA A 13 3.55 0.26 20.22
CA ALA A 13 2.44 0.92 20.90
C ALA A 13 2.94 2.05 21.82
N GLY A 14 2.15 3.12 21.92
CA GLY A 14 2.50 4.35 22.65
C GLY A 14 3.19 5.41 21.80
N LEU A 15 3.59 5.07 20.56
CA LEU A 15 4.08 6.04 19.58
C LEU A 15 2.89 6.68 18.83
N SER A 16 2.95 8.01 18.68
CA SER A 16 2.04 8.78 17.82
C SER A 16 2.87 9.49 16.76
N ILE A 17 2.54 9.27 15.49
CA ILE A 17 3.17 9.93 14.34
C ILE A 17 2.14 10.85 13.71
N HIS A 18 2.53 12.10 13.50
CA HIS A 18 1.76 13.07 12.73
C HIS A 18 2.57 13.43 11.48
N GLY A 19 2.06 13.04 10.32
CA GLY A 19 2.75 13.15 9.03
C GLY A 19 2.99 11.79 8.36
N ASP A 20 3.62 11.85 7.19
CA ASP A 20 3.78 10.69 6.32
C ASP A 20 5.04 9.88 6.65
N VAL A 21 4.93 8.56 6.53
CA VAL A 21 6.01 7.60 6.77
C VAL A 21 6.34 6.86 5.47
N PHE A 22 7.57 7.03 5.00
CA PHE A 22 8.08 6.36 3.80
C PHE A 22 9.19 5.39 4.16
N LEU A 23 9.07 4.15 3.69
CA LEU A 23 10.06 3.09 3.93
C LEU A 23 10.45 2.39 2.62
N ASP A 24 11.70 1.97 2.55
CA ASP A 24 12.26 1.15 1.46
C ASP A 24 12.25 -0.37 1.79
N HIS A 25 11.71 -0.75 2.95
CA HIS A 25 11.65 -2.12 3.45
C HIS A 25 10.39 -2.35 4.32
N GLY A 26 10.27 -3.55 4.88
CA GLY A 26 9.09 -3.97 5.64
C GLY A 26 8.92 -3.21 6.96
N ILE A 27 7.67 -2.98 7.35
CA ILE A 27 7.29 -2.30 8.58
C ILE A 27 6.22 -3.10 9.33
N SER A 28 6.32 -3.16 10.64
CA SER A 28 5.23 -3.55 11.53
C SER A 28 4.86 -2.38 12.41
N SER A 29 3.65 -1.85 12.26
CA SER A 29 3.15 -0.70 13.01
C SER A 29 2.05 -1.09 13.97
N PHE A 30 2.32 -0.88 15.25
CA PHE A 30 1.38 -0.93 16.37
C PHE A 30 1.11 0.48 16.93
N ALA A 31 1.62 1.51 16.25
CA ALA A 31 1.51 2.91 16.62
C ALA A 31 0.18 3.52 16.12
N ILE A 32 -0.10 4.75 16.58
CA ILE A 32 -1.13 5.60 15.98
C ILE A 32 -0.44 6.50 14.96
N VAL A 33 -0.88 6.45 13.71
CA VAL A 33 -0.33 7.25 12.62
C VAL A 33 -1.45 8.10 12.04
N ASP A 34 -1.29 9.41 12.12
CA ASP A 34 -2.14 10.40 11.47
C ASP A 34 -1.39 10.94 10.24
N GLY A 35 -1.59 10.29 9.11
CA GLY A 35 -0.79 10.43 7.90
C GLY A 35 -0.70 9.12 7.10
N ASN A 36 0.04 9.16 6.00
CA ASN A 36 0.16 8.03 5.08
C ASN A 36 1.33 7.13 5.45
N ILE A 37 1.22 5.82 5.19
CA ILE A 37 2.33 4.87 5.31
C ILE A 37 2.58 4.23 3.95
N VAL A 38 3.77 4.42 3.40
CA VAL A 38 4.18 3.86 2.12
C VAL A 38 5.43 3.01 2.32
N SER A 39 5.36 1.73 1.99
CA SER A 39 6.50 0.80 1.98
C SER A 39 6.72 0.27 0.58
N ASN A 40 7.92 0.46 0.03
CA ASN A 40 8.23 0.03 -1.34
C ASN A 40 8.52 -1.46 -1.48
N ALA A 41 8.92 -2.14 -0.41
CA ALA A 41 9.29 -3.55 -0.45
C ALA A 41 9.01 -4.23 0.90
N GLY A 42 8.71 -5.53 0.84
CA GLY A 42 8.50 -6.34 2.03
C GLY A 42 7.08 -6.25 2.59
N LEU A 43 6.94 -6.64 3.87
CA LEU A 43 5.67 -6.69 4.57
C LEU A 43 5.37 -5.34 5.22
N LEU A 44 4.27 -4.71 4.85
CA LEU A 44 3.62 -3.64 5.61
C LEU A 44 2.52 -4.27 6.46
N HIS A 45 2.75 -4.32 7.76
CA HIS A 45 1.85 -4.90 8.74
C HIS A 45 1.29 -3.81 9.66
N ILE A 46 -0.01 -3.64 9.66
CA ILE A 46 -0.73 -2.87 10.69
C ILE A 46 -1.17 -3.85 11.76
N GLY A 47 -0.43 -3.87 12.86
CA GLY A 47 -0.63 -4.79 13.97
C GLY A 47 -1.89 -4.48 14.78
N GLN A 48 -2.32 -5.44 15.59
CA GLN A 48 -3.47 -5.27 16.47
C GLN A 48 -3.25 -4.10 17.44
N GLY A 49 -4.24 -3.22 17.57
CA GLY A 49 -4.14 -1.99 18.38
C GLY A 49 -3.48 -0.81 17.66
N GLY A 50 -2.78 -1.06 16.53
CA GLY A 50 -2.31 -0.01 15.64
C GLY A 50 -3.48 0.63 14.88
N MET A 51 -3.38 1.94 14.65
CA MET A 51 -4.37 2.71 13.90
C MET A 51 -3.67 3.63 12.91
N VAL A 52 -4.11 3.60 11.66
CA VAL A 52 -3.65 4.53 10.62
C VAL A 52 -4.83 5.33 10.12
N LYS A 53 -4.73 6.66 10.20
CA LYS A 53 -5.67 7.61 9.60
C LYS A 53 -5.00 8.23 8.38
N GLY A 54 -5.26 7.66 7.22
CA GLY A 54 -4.57 8.00 5.99
C GLY A 54 -4.44 6.80 5.06
N GLN A 55 -3.67 6.98 4.00
CA GLN A 55 -3.46 5.96 2.98
C GLN A 55 -2.36 4.98 3.39
N VAL A 56 -2.58 3.71 3.08
CA VAL A 56 -1.61 2.64 3.32
C VAL A 56 -1.24 2.01 1.98
N GLU A 57 0.03 2.08 1.60
CA GLU A 57 0.53 1.49 0.36
C GLU A 57 1.71 0.55 0.60
N GLY A 58 1.64 -0.66 0.03
CA GLY A 58 2.74 -1.61 0.09
C GLY A 58 2.69 -2.75 -0.92
N GLU A 59 3.77 -3.52 -1.00
CA GLU A 59 3.83 -4.74 -1.81
C GLU A 59 3.02 -5.87 -1.18
N HIS A 60 3.34 -6.20 0.08
CA HIS A 60 2.57 -7.14 0.88
C HIS A 60 1.95 -6.39 2.05
N VAL A 61 0.64 -6.26 2.06
CA VAL A 61 -0.09 -5.50 3.09
C VAL A 61 -0.89 -6.47 3.95
N ARG A 62 -0.67 -6.40 5.27
CA ARG A 62 -1.42 -7.15 6.28
C ARG A 62 -2.06 -6.19 7.27
N VAL A 63 -3.38 -6.23 7.41
CA VAL A 63 -4.12 -5.38 8.34
C VAL A 63 -4.78 -6.24 9.42
N ASP A 64 -4.18 -6.29 10.60
CA ASP A 64 -4.78 -6.86 11.82
C ASP A 64 -5.37 -5.79 12.75
N GLY A 65 -4.91 -4.53 12.62
CA GLY A 65 -5.40 -3.36 13.34
C GLY A 65 -6.55 -2.61 12.65
N THR A 66 -6.53 -1.28 12.73
CA THR A 66 -7.54 -0.40 12.10
C THR A 66 -6.89 0.54 11.09
N VAL A 67 -7.48 0.64 9.90
CA VAL A 67 -7.10 1.64 8.89
C VAL A 67 -8.33 2.47 8.52
N GLU A 68 -8.24 3.78 8.70
CA GLU A 68 -9.22 4.76 8.25
C GLU A 68 -8.64 5.52 7.05
N GLY A 69 -8.92 5.02 5.85
CA GLY A 69 -8.38 5.52 4.60
C GLY A 69 -8.21 4.42 3.55
N ASP A 70 -7.65 4.79 2.40
CA ASP A 70 -7.51 3.88 1.27
C ASP A 70 -6.30 2.97 1.43
N VAL A 71 -6.46 1.69 1.06
CA VAL A 71 -5.41 0.67 1.10
C VAL A 71 -5.03 0.26 -0.32
N HIS A 72 -3.75 0.35 -0.64
CA HIS A 72 -3.17 -0.04 -1.92
C HIS A 72 -2.17 -1.17 -1.73
N ALA A 73 -2.46 -2.34 -2.30
CA ALA A 73 -1.61 -3.53 -2.19
C ALA A 73 -1.16 -4.02 -3.57
N ARG A 74 0.14 -3.89 -3.87
CA ARG A 74 0.72 -4.25 -5.18
C ARG A 74 0.81 -5.77 -5.40
N GLY A 75 0.97 -6.55 -4.33
CA GLY A 75 1.10 -8.02 -4.39
C GLY A 75 -0.02 -8.73 -3.66
N VAL A 76 0.14 -8.91 -2.35
CA VAL A 76 -0.81 -9.65 -1.51
C VAL A 76 -1.42 -8.72 -0.49
N LEU A 77 -2.75 -8.77 -0.37
CA LEU A 77 -3.49 -8.08 0.67
C LEU A 77 -4.14 -9.11 1.60
N GLU A 78 -3.86 -8.99 2.90
CA GLU A 78 -4.51 -9.77 3.94
C GLU A 78 -5.20 -8.82 4.93
N ILE A 79 -6.51 -8.94 5.10
CA ILE A 79 -7.28 -8.14 6.07
C ILE A 79 -7.88 -9.10 7.10
N ASN A 80 -7.50 -8.93 8.35
CA ASN A 80 -8.10 -9.61 9.51
C ASN A 80 -8.73 -8.62 10.50
N GLY A 81 -8.37 -7.32 10.42
CA GLY A 81 -8.86 -6.23 11.25
C GLY A 81 -9.95 -5.41 10.58
N ARG A 82 -9.96 -4.10 10.84
CA ARG A 82 -10.96 -3.16 10.31
C ARG A 82 -10.34 -2.19 9.30
N VAL A 83 -10.99 -2.04 8.15
CA VAL A 83 -10.64 -1.03 7.14
C VAL A 83 -11.89 -0.21 6.81
N ILE A 84 -11.79 1.10 6.94
CA ILE A 84 -12.82 2.08 6.57
C ILE A 84 -12.25 2.93 5.43
N GLY A 85 -12.59 2.58 4.19
CA GLY A 85 -12.02 3.19 2.99
C GLY A 85 -12.00 2.24 1.81
N ASN A 86 -11.45 2.70 0.69
CA ASN A 86 -11.39 1.90 -0.52
C ASN A 86 -10.14 1.02 -0.53
N VAL A 87 -10.30 -0.19 -1.04
CA VAL A 87 -9.24 -1.17 -1.16
C VAL A 87 -8.92 -1.42 -2.62
N TYR A 88 -7.68 -1.18 -2.99
CA TYR A 88 -7.15 -1.41 -4.32
C TYR A 88 -6.07 -2.48 -4.25
N TYR A 89 -6.31 -3.60 -4.91
CA TYR A 89 -5.36 -4.72 -4.93
C TYR A 89 -5.07 -5.16 -6.36
N TYR A 90 -3.83 -5.59 -6.62
CA TYR A 90 -3.42 -6.06 -7.96
C TYR A 90 -3.34 -7.60 -8.01
N GLY A 91 -2.73 -8.21 -7.00
CA GLY A 91 -2.58 -9.65 -6.89
C GLY A 91 -3.74 -10.34 -6.16
N THR A 92 -3.45 -10.96 -5.02
CA THR A 92 -4.42 -11.76 -4.26
C THR A 92 -4.90 -11.02 -3.03
N ILE A 93 -6.21 -11.10 -2.77
CA ILE A 93 -6.83 -10.63 -1.54
C ILE A 93 -7.24 -11.83 -0.67
N ARG A 94 -6.95 -11.76 0.62
CA ARG A 94 -7.37 -12.72 1.65
C ARG A 94 -8.09 -11.97 2.77
N LEU A 95 -9.32 -12.39 3.06
CA LEU A 95 -10.12 -11.85 4.15
C LEU A 95 -10.21 -12.90 5.25
N GLY A 96 -9.77 -12.53 6.45
CA GLY A 96 -9.87 -13.38 7.63
C GLY A 96 -11.28 -13.40 8.22
N PRO A 97 -11.53 -14.30 9.20
CA PRO A 97 -12.85 -14.48 9.80
C PRO A 97 -13.35 -13.27 10.60
N ARG A 98 -12.45 -12.34 10.96
CA ARG A 98 -12.77 -11.10 11.71
C ARG A 98 -12.65 -9.83 10.85
N ALA A 99 -12.42 -10.00 9.54
CA ALA A 99 -12.26 -8.87 8.64
C ALA A 99 -13.54 -8.03 8.60
N SER A 100 -13.40 -6.73 8.89
CA SER A 100 -14.46 -5.75 8.72
C SER A 100 -13.99 -4.75 7.68
N LEU A 101 -14.67 -4.74 6.53
CA LEU A 101 -14.38 -3.83 5.45
C LEU A 101 -15.59 -2.94 5.18
N GLU A 102 -15.39 -1.63 5.24
CA GLU A 102 -16.38 -0.63 4.90
C GLU A 102 -15.85 0.26 3.77
N GLY A 103 -16.34 0.03 2.55
CA GLY A 103 -15.91 0.77 1.36
C GLY A 103 -15.93 -0.09 0.10
N GLN A 104 -15.29 0.39 -0.97
CA GLN A 104 -15.23 -0.33 -2.24
C GLN A 104 -13.97 -1.19 -2.32
N VAL A 105 -14.10 -2.43 -2.79
CA VAL A 105 -12.95 -3.26 -3.18
C VAL A 105 -12.83 -3.24 -4.69
N LYS A 106 -11.68 -2.82 -5.20
CA LYS A 106 -11.39 -2.78 -6.64
C LYS A 106 -10.10 -3.53 -6.94
N ARG A 107 -10.19 -4.50 -7.84
CA ARG A 107 -9.01 -5.12 -8.43
C ARG A 107 -8.46 -4.20 -9.52
N LYS A 108 -7.19 -3.82 -9.43
CA LYS A 108 -6.48 -3.11 -10.51
C LYS A 108 -5.71 -4.13 -11.35
N SER A 109 -5.98 -4.17 -12.65
CA SER A 109 -5.43 -5.19 -13.56
C SER A 109 -4.03 -4.86 -14.08
N ASP A 110 -3.56 -3.62 -13.88
CA ASP A 110 -2.33 -3.13 -14.48
C ASP A 110 -1.65 -2.16 -13.53
N LEU A 111 -0.37 -2.37 -13.21
CA LEU A 111 0.48 -1.38 -12.51
C LEU A 111 0.78 -0.24 -13.49
N THR A 112 -0.26 0.42 -13.98
CA THR A 112 -0.08 1.64 -14.76
C THR A 112 0.38 2.70 -13.77
N ILE A 113 1.70 2.92 -13.74
CA ILE A 113 2.24 4.19 -13.27
C ILE A 113 1.57 5.24 -14.16
N GLU A 114 0.56 5.94 -13.64
CA GLU A 114 0.06 7.16 -14.27
C GLU A 114 1.18 8.20 -14.19
N ASN A 115 2.13 8.10 -15.12
CA ASN A 115 3.05 9.17 -15.41
C ASN A 115 2.18 10.33 -15.92
N ALA A 116 1.93 11.31 -15.08
CA ALA A 116 1.31 12.59 -15.44
C ALA A 116 2.22 13.39 -16.39
N GLY A 117 2.39 12.88 -17.61
CA GLY A 117 3.32 13.39 -18.60
C GLY A 117 3.02 12.92 -20.02
N SER A 118 1.75 12.72 -20.37
CA SER A 118 1.35 12.54 -21.77
C SER A 118 1.21 13.91 -22.43
N ASN A 119 2.32 14.55 -22.80
CA ASN A 119 2.30 15.66 -23.76
C ASN A 119 3.63 15.81 -24.50
N VAL A 120 3.90 14.90 -25.44
CA VAL A 120 4.69 15.21 -26.63
C VAL A 120 4.23 14.33 -27.80
N GLN A 121 3.48 14.97 -28.69
CA GLN A 121 3.26 14.72 -30.13
C GLN A 121 3.82 13.39 -30.69
N GLN A 122 3.03 12.49 -31.28
CA GLN A 122 2.09 12.70 -32.39
C GLN A 122 2.55 13.77 -33.39
N LEU A 123 3.72 13.55 -34.02
CA LEU A 123 4.09 14.14 -35.31
C LEU A 123 4.56 13.02 -36.26
N SER A 124 3.55 12.43 -36.91
CA SER A 124 3.53 12.07 -38.34
C SER A 124 4.74 11.36 -38.95
N ARG A 125 4.61 10.03 -39.06
CA ARG A 125 5.04 9.32 -40.28
C ARG A 125 4.20 9.83 -41.45
N THR A 126 4.81 10.56 -42.38
CA THR A 126 4.33 10.67 -43.75
C THR A 126 5.52 10.78 -44.71
N THR A 127 5.77 9.68 -45.41
CA THR A 127 6.34 9.51 -46.77
C THR A 127 7.08 10.67 -47.44
N SER A 128 8.25 10.37 -48.03
CA SER A 128 8.40 10.37 -49.50
C SER A 128 9.73 9.74 -49.94
N SER A 129 9.61 8.73 -50.78
CA SER A 129 10.62 8.18 -51.68
C SER A 129 10.91 9.16 -52.83
N VAL A 130 12.19 9.39 -53.15
CA VAL A 130 12.75 9.49 -54.52
C VAL A 130 14.18 8.96 -54.46
#